data_AF-A0AAX6QVU1-F1
#
_entry.id   AF-A0AAX6QVU1-F1
#
_cell.length_a   1.000
_cell.length_b   1.000
_cell.length_c   1.000
_cell.angle_alpha   90.00
_cell.angle_beta   90.00
_cell.angle_gamma   90.00
#
_symmetry.space_group_name_H-M   'P 1'
#
loop_
_entity.id
_entity.type
_entity.pdbx_description
1 polymer ?
#
loop_
_entity_poly.entity_id
_entity_poly.type
_entity_poly.pdbx_seq_one_letter_code
_entity_poly.pdbx_strand_id
1 'polypeptide(L)'
;MNSGKQNLVIMGRKTWFSIPEKNRPLKDRINIVLSRELKEPPRGAHFLAQSLDDALKLIEQPELASKVDMVWIVGGSSVYKEVMDRPGHVKLFVTRIMQEFESDTFFPEIDLKKYRLLPKYPGVLSEVQEEKGVTYKFEVYEKND
;
A
#
# COMPACT_ATOMS: atom_id res chain seq x y z
N MET A 1 21.27 -5.69 -6.80
CA MET A 1 21.53 -7.10 -7.13
C MET A 1 20.25 -7.87 -6.83
N ASN A 2 19.70 -8.56 -7.84
CA ASN A 2 18.41 -9.23 -7.79
C ASN A 2 18.49 -10.45 -6.85
N SER A 3 17.95 -10.34 -5.64
CA SER A 3 17.97 -11.41 -4.62
C SER A 3 16.97 -12.54 -4.91
N GLY A 4 16.32 -12.56 -6.10
CA GLY A 4 15.19 -13.44 -6.40
C GLY A 4 13.92 -13.12 -5.61
N LYS A 5 13.96 -12.10 -4.75
CA LYS A 5 12.82 -11.64 -3.94
C LYS A 5 11.89 -10.73 -4.73
N GLN A 6 10.64 -10.68 -4.29
CA GLN A 6 9.60 -9.81 -4.81
C GLN A 6 9.06 -8.90 -3.72
N ASN A 7 8.59 -7.73 -4.12
CA ASN A 7 7.75 -6.92 -3.26
C ASN A 7 6.38 -7.58 -3.09
N LEU A 8 5.76 -7.33 -1.95
CA LEU A 8 4.43 -7.82 -1.62
C LEU A 8 3.48 -6.65 -1.45
N VAL A 9 2.27 -6.76 -2.00
CA VAL A 9 1.20 -5.78 -1.84
C VAL A 9 0.05 -6.36 -1.02
N ILE A 10 -0.39 -5.61 -0.02
CA ILE A 10 -1.60 -5.92 0.77
C ILE A 10 -2.67 -4.90 0.41
N MET A 11 -3.87 -5.39 0.10
CA MET A 11 -5.01 -4.52 -0.21
C MET A 11 -6.34 -5.08 0.27
N GLY A 12 -7.31 -4.21 0.55
CA GLY A 12 -8.68 -4.60 0.87
C GLY A 12 -9.45 -5.14 -0.35
N ARG A 13 -10.50 -5.93 -0.10
CA ARG A 13 -11.38 -6.51 -1.13
C ARG A 13 -11.84 -5.50 -2.18
N LYS A 14 -12.32 -4.31 -1.77
CA LYS A 14 -12.82 -3.30 -2.71
C LYS A 14 -11.71 -2.77 -3.64
N THR A 15 -10.51 -2.54 -3.09
CA THR A 15 -9.32 -2.14 -3.86
C THR A 15 -8.91 -3.21 -4.88
N TRP A 16 -8.97 -4.49 -4.51
CA TRP A 16 -8.71 -5.58 -5.46
C TRP A 16 -9.70 -5.57 -6.64
N PHE A 17 -10.98 -5.35 -6.37
CA PHE A 17 -12.00 -5.34 -7.42
C PHE A 17 -12.06 -4.04 -8.23
N SER A 18 -11.45 -2.95 -7.76
CA SER A 18 -11.33 -1.71 -8.54
C SER A 18 -10.18 -1.74 -9.56
N ILE A 19 -9.20 -2.62 -9.40
CA ILE A 19 -8.12 -2.82 -10.38
C ILE A 19 -8.70 -3.54 -11.62
N PRO A 20 -8.51 -3.01 -12.84
CA PRO A 20 -8.94 -3.67 -14.07
C PRO A 20 -8.43 -5.10 -14.16
N GLU A 21 -9.25 -6.05 -14.63
CA GLU A 21 -8.89 -7.48 -14.62
C GLU A 21 -7.58 -7.79 -15.36
N LYS A 22 -7.32 -7.11 -16.48
CA LYS A 22 -6.07 -7.22 -17.25
C LYS A 22 -4.81 -6.83 -16.47
N ASN A 23 -4.97 -6.08 -15.37
CA ASN A 23 -3.91 -5.63 -14.49
C ASN A 23 -3.86 -6.43 -13.17
N ARG A 24 -4.67 -7.49 -13.03
CA ARG A 24 -4.68 -8.39 -11.86
C ARG A 24 -4.03 -9.74 -12.20
N PRO A 25 -3.19 -10.30 -11.29
CA PRO A 25 -2.61 -9.62 -10.14
C PRO A 25 -1.69 -8.47 -10.58
N LEU A 26 -1.34 -7.59 -9.63
CA LEU A 26 -0.31 -6.60 -9.88
C LEU A 26 1.01 -7.32 -10.19
N LYS A 27 1.47 -7.20 -11.44
CA LYS A 27 2.64 -7.93 -11.99
C LYS A 27 3.89 -7.77 -11.11
N ASP A 28 4.70 -8.83 -11.08
CA ASP A 28 6.01 -8.91 -10.43
C ASP A 28 5.96 -8.67 -8.90
N ARG A 29 4.79 -8.86 -8.29
CA ARG A 29 4.53 -8.71 -6.87
C ARG A 29 3.68 -9.87 -6.33
N ILE A 30 3.92 -10.23 -5.08
CA ILE A 30 3.01 -11.10 -4.34
C ILE A 30 1.79 -10.26 -3.93
N ASN A 31 0.58 -10.75 -4.16
CA ASN A 31 -0.66 -10.01 -3.93
C ASN A 31 -1.49 -10.69 -2.85
N ILE A 32 -1.68 -10.01 -1.72
CA ILE A 32 -2.55 -10.43 -0.61
C ILE A 32 -3.82 -9.57 -0.61
N VAL A 33 -4.97 -10.22 -0.63
CA VAL A 33 -6.28 -9.56 -0.49
C VAL A 33 -6.81 -9.76 0.93
N LEU A 34 -7.27 -8.68 1.56
CA LEU A 34 -7.93 -8.71 2.86
C LEU A 34 -9.46 -8.80 2.67
N SER A 35 -10.07 -9.85 3.22
CA SER A 35 -11.52 -9.99 3.27
C SER A 35 -11.96 -10.94 4.39
N ARG A 36 -13.02 -10.56 5.12
CA ARG A 36 -13.69 -11.41 6.11
C ARG A 36 -14.77 -12.30 5.50
N GLU A 37 -15.23 -11.99 4.29
CA GLU A 37 -16.35 -12.63 3.62
C GLU A 37 -15.89 -13.75 2.68
N LEU A 38 -14.81 -13.51 1.94
CA LEU A 38 -14.25 -14.50 1.02
C LEU A 38 -13.70 -15.71 1.78
N LYS A 39 -13.83 -16.89 1.18
CA LYS A 39 -13.29 -18.15 1.70
C LYS A 39 -12.02 -18.60 0.99
N GLU A 40 -11.79 -18.06 -0.21
CA GLU A 40 -10.63 -18.34 -1.04
C GLU A 40 -10.10 -17.04 -1.66
N PRO A 41 -8.81 -16.97 -2.02
CA PRO A 41 -8.27 -15.84 -2.77
C PRO A 41 -9.08 -15.58 -4.04
N PRO A 42 -9.49 -14.33 -4.31
CA PRO A 42 -10.18 -14.04 -5.56
C PRO A 42 -9.26 -14.37 -6.75
N ARG A 43 -9.84 -14.76 -7.89
CA ARG A 43 -9.09 -15.21 -9.08
C ARG A 43 -7.90 -14.30 -9.40
N GLY A 44 -6.70 -14.89 -9.40
CA GLY A 44 -5.43 -14.21 -9.70
C GLY A 44 -4.69 -13.66 -8.48
N ALA A 45 -5.34 -13.49 -7.33
CA ALA A 45 -4.65 -13.17 -6.08
C ALA A 45 -3.84 -14.38 -5.60
N HIS A 46 -2.70 -14.12 -4.96
CA HIS A 46 -1.82 -15.18 -4.47
C HIS A 46 -2.28 -15.69 -3.10
N PHE A 47 -2.74 -14.78 -2.23
CA PHE A 47 -3.19 -15.11 -0.89
C PHE A 47 -4.44 -14.31 -0.47
N LEU A 48 -5.18 -14.88 0.47
CA LEU A 48 -6.29 -14.28 1.18
C LEU A 48 -5.95 -14.24 2.67
N ALA A 49 -6.20 -13.12 3.33
CA ALA A 49 -6.14 -13.00 4.78
C ALA A 49 -7.41 -12.33 5.31
N GLN A 50 -7.84 -12.71 6.52
CA GLN A 50 -9.06 -12.17 7.13
C GLN A 50 -8.83 -10.87 7.92
N SER A 51 -7.57 -10.60 8.26
CA SER A 51 -7.11 -9.40 8.95
C SER A 51 -5.71 -9.02 8.49
N LEU A 52 -5.27 -7.81 8.81
CA LEU A 52 -3.89 -7.40 8.59
C LEU A 52 -2.91 -8.23 9.43
N ASP A 53 -3.27 -8.59 10.68
CA ASP A 53 -2.45 -9.47 11.51
C ASP A 53 -2.22 -10.82 10.86
N ASP A 54 -3.24 -11.43 10.27
CA ASP A 54 -3.10 -12.70 9.56
C ASP A 54 -2.18 -12.55 8.34
N ALA A 55 -2.28 -11.43 7.62
CA ALA A 55 -1.39 -11.15 6.49
C ALA A 55 0.07 -10.97 6.94
N LEU A 56 0.31 -10.25 8.04
CA LEU A 56 1.66 -10.07 8.59
C LEU A 56 2.25 -11.40 9.08
N LYS A 57 1.47 -12.20 9.81
CA LYS A 57 1.88 -13.55 10.24
C LYS A 57 2.20 -14.47 9.06
N LEU A 58 1.44 -14.36 7.97
CA LEU A 58 1.66 -15.12 6.75
C LEU A 58 3.01 -14.73 6.09
N ILE A 59 3.36 -13.45 6.09
CA ILE A 59 4.63 -12.94 5.53
C ILE A 59 5.84 -13.46 6.31
N GLU A 60 5.69 -13.65 7.62
CA GLU A 60 6.74 -14.20 8.50
C GLU A 60 6.94 -15.71 8.34
N GLN A 61 6.02 -16.43 7.69
CA GLN A 61 6.18 -17.87 7.45
C GLN A 61 7.36 -18.15 6.50
N PRO A 62 8.09 -19.27 6.68
CA PRO A 62 9.29 -19.59 5.87
C PRO A 62 9.06 -19.55 4.35
N GLU A 63 7.85 -19.89 3.91
CA GLU A 63 7.43 -19.92 2.50
C GLU A 63 7.44 -18.54 1.83
N LEU A 64 7.21 -17.46 2.61
CA LEU A 64 7.18 -16.08 2.15
C LEU A 64 8.34 -15.24 2.67
N ALA A 65 8.81 -15.47 3.89
CA ALA A 65 9.91 -14.71 4.49
C ALA A 65 11.19 -14.72 3.64
N SER A 66 11.44 -15.83 2.92
CA SER A 66 12.57 -15.97 1.99
C SER A 66 12.35 -15.28 0.63
N LYS A 67 11.10 -14.99 0.26
CA LYS A 67 10.70 -14.45 -1.05
C LYS A 67 10.33 -12.97 -1.02
N VAL A 68 9.99 -12.42 0.14
CA VAL A 68 9.53 -11.03 0.27
C VAL A 68 10.69 -10.09 0.59
N ASP A 69 10.71 -8.95 -0.11
CA ASP A 69 11.62 -7.83 0.15
C ASP A 69 10.89 -6.71 0.92
N MET A 70 10.06 -5.91 0.24
CA MET A 70 9.25 -4.87 0.87
C MET A 70 7.76 -5.23 0.93
N VAL A 71 7.09 -4.83 2.02
CA VAL A 71 5.64 -4.91 2.17
C VAL A 71 5.02 -3.54 1.88
N TRP A 72 4.12 -3.50 0.90
CA TRP A 72 3.43 -2.30 0.44
C TRP A 72 1.95 -2.38 0.74
N ILE A 73 1.44 -1.41 1.48
CA ILE A 73 0.00 -1.26 1.70
C ILE A 73 -0.55 -0.37 0.60
N VAL A 74 -1.44 -0.91 -0.23
CA VAL A 74 -1.98 -0.19 -1.40
C VAL A 74 -3.48 0.13 -1.26
N GLY A 75 -3.98 0.10 -0.02
CA GLY A 75 -5.31 0.59 0.38
C GLY A 75 -6.33 -0.51 0.65
N GLY A 76 -7.60 -0.18 0.88
CA GLY A 76 -8.18 1.17 0.93
C GLY A 76 -8.13 1.82 2.31
N SER A 77 -9.01 2.81 2.53
CA SER A 77 -9.05 3.66 3.75
C SER A 77 -8.93 2.89 5.07
N SER A 78 -9.70 1.80 5.23
CA SER A 78 -9.64 1.00 6.47
C SER A 78 -8.29 0.31 6.68
N VAL A 79 -7.65 -0.15 5.61
CA VAL A 79 -6.34 -0.81 5.67
C VAL A 79 -5.25 0.20 5.97
N TYR A 80 -5.29 1.38 5.34
CA TYR A 80 -4.37 2.48 5.65
C TYR A 80 -4.47 2.90 7.12
N LYS A 81 -5.70 3.11 7.61
CA LYS A 81 -5.93 3.48 9.01
C LYS A 81 -5.35 2.45 9.97
N GLU A 82 -5.65 1.17 9.76
CA GLU A 82 -5.15 0.09 10.62
C GLU A 82 -3.62 0.04 10.65
N VAL A 83 -2.95 0.27 9.52
CA VAL A 83 -1.46 0.29 9.46
C VAL A 83 -0.90 1.52 10.17
N MET A 84 -1.50 2.69 9.97
CA MET A 84 -1.01 3.94 10.56
C MET A 84 -1.10 3.96 12.09
N ASP A 85 -2.11 3.26 12.64
CA ASP A 85 -2.34 3.11 14.08
C ASP A 85 -1.38 2.10 14.74
N ARG A 86 -0.73 1.22 13.96
CA ARG A 86 0.19 0.20 14.48
C ARG A 86 1.55 0.78 14.89
N PRO A 87 2.21 0.23 15.92
CA PRO A 87 3.60 0.54 16.23
C PRO A 87 4.54 0.01 15.12
N GLY A 88 5.75 0.55 15.08
CA GLY A 88 6.79 0.15 14.13
C GLY A 88 7.03 1.17 13.03
N HIS A 89 8.05 0.91 12.22
CA HIS A 89 8.50 1.82 11.18
C HIS A 89 7.55 1.81 9.98
N VAL A 90 6.99 2.97 9.66
CA VAL A 90 6.05 3.15 8.54
C VAL A 90 6.48 4.35 7.71
N LYS A 91 6.52 4.18 6.38
CA LYS A 91 6.65 5.27 5.42
C LYS A 91 5.36 5.43 4.63
N LEU A 92 4.88 6.66 4.49
CA LEU A 92 3.72 7.01 3.67
C LEU A 92 4.22 7.66 2.39
N PHE A 93 4.08 6.95 1.26
CA PHE A 93 4.31 7.52 -0.07
C PHE A 93 3.00 8.10 -0.58
N VAL A 94 2.88 9.43 -0.50
CA VAL A 94 1.64 10.16 -0.77
C VAL A 94 1.78 10.93 -2.07
N THR A 95 0.90 10.66 -3.03
CA THR A 95 0.72 11.54 -4.18
C THR A 95 -0.29 12.61 -3.82
N ARG A 96 0.15 13.86 -3.66
CA ARG A 96 -0.72 15.00 -3.38
C ARG A 96 -1.31 15.51 -4.69
N ILE A 97 -2.57 15.18 -4.94
CA ILE A 97 -3.36 15.78 -6.01
C ILE A 97 -3.72 17.21 -5.59
N MET A 98 -3.37 18.21 -6.40
CA MET A 98 -3.51 19.64 -6.07
C MET A 98 -4.85 20.21 -6.54
N GLN A 99 -5.90 19.38 -6.53
CA GLN A 99 -7.27 19.69 -6.94
C GLN A 99 -8.25 18.89 -6.08
N GLU A 100 -9.47 19.41 -5.95
CA GLU A 100 -10.55 18.74 -5.24
C GLU A 100 -11.40 17.89 -6.20
N PHE A 101 -11.80 16.71 -5.74
CA PHE A 101 -12.70 15.80 -6.45
C PHE A 101 -13.77 15.29 -5.49
N GLU A 102 -15.00 15.15 -5.99
CA GLU A 102 -16.05 14.48 -5.23
C GLU A 102 -15.60 13.06 -4.86
N SER A 103 -15.68 12.75 -3.56
CA SER A 103 -15.09 11.54 -2.98
C SER A 103 -16.04 10.93 -1.95
N ASP A 104 -16.17 9.61 -1.96
CA ASP A 104 -16.96 8.84 -0.98
C ASP A 104 -16.10 8.18 0.12
N THR A 105 -14.78 8.17 -0.07
CA THR A 105 -13.81 7.46 0.74
C THR A 105 -12.56 8.32 0.89
N PHE A 106 -12.09 8.53 2.12
CA PHE A 106 -10.99 9.44 2.43
C PHE A 106 -9.79 8.72 3.05
N PHE A 107 -8.59 9.23 2.79
CA PHE A 107 -7.38 8.80 3.47
C PHE A 107 -7.40 9.31 4.92
N PRO A 108 -6.94 8.53 5.92
CA PRO A 108 -6.84 9.00 7.30
C PRO A 108 -5.90 10.21 7.44
N GLU A 109 -6.16 11.07 8.42
CA GLU A 109 -5.30 12.23 8.67
C GLU A 109 -3.86 11.80 9.04
N ILE A 110 -2.87 12.50 8.48
CA ILE A 110 -1.46 12.27 8.79
C ILE A 110 -1.11 13.15 10.00
N ASP A 111 -1.03 12.53 11.18
CA ASP A 111 -0.61 13.22 12.40
C ASP A 111 0.87 13.64 12.30
N LEU A 112 1.11 14.93 12.09
CA LEU A 112 2.47 15.50 11.93
C LEU A 112 3.31 15.47 13.21
N LYS A 113 2.73 15.13 14.37
CA LYS A 113 3.51 14.83 15.58
C LYS A 113 4.12 13.43 15.51
N LYS A 114 3.46 12.51 14.80
CA LYS A 114 3.90 11.13 14.59
C LYS A 114 4.63 10.92 13.28
N TYR A 115 4.38 11.75 12.25
CA TYR A 115 4.97 11.60 10.93
C TYR A 115 5.70 12.86 10.50
N ARG A 116 6.93 12.70 10.04
CA ARG A 116 7.74 13.77 9.49
C ARG A 116 7.75 13.69 7.97
N LEU A 117 7.47 14.82 7.30
CA LEU A 117 7.69 14.95 5.86
C LEU A 117 9.19 14.95 5.57
N LEU A 118 9.64 14.05 4.70
CA LEU A 118 11.03 14.01 4.25
C LEU A 118 11.24 15.08 3.16
N PRO A 119 12.34 15.86 3.22
CA PRO A 119 12.61 16.88 2.21
C PRO A 119 12.88 16.27 0.82
N LYS A 120 13.48 15.08 0.77
CA LYS A 120 13.72 14.27 -0.43
C LYS A 120 13.74 12.79 -0.06
N TYR A 121 13.43 11.92 -1.01
CA TYR A 121 13.62 10.47 -0.89
C TYR A 121 14.32 9.94 -2.14
N PRO A 122 15.34 9.05 -2.02
CA PRO A 122 16.04 8.51 -3.18
C PRO A 122 15.08 7.88 -4.20
N GLY A 123 15.19 8.31 -5.47
CA GLY A 123 14.36 7.82 -6.57
C GLY A 123 12.96 8.44 -6.66
N VAL A 124 12.61 9.41 -5.81
CA VAL A 124 11.34 10.15 -5.86
C VAL A 124 11.58 11.58 -6.30
N LEU A 125 10.90 12.02 -7.37
CA LEU A 125 10.98 13.39 -7.88
C LEU A 125 10.28 14.37 -6.92
N SER A 126 10.90 15.53 -6.70
CA SER A 126 10.34 16.59 -5.84
C SER A 126 9.55 17.65 -6.60
N GLU A 127 9.66 17.67 -7.94
CA GLU A 127 8.99 18.69 -8.76
C GLU A 127 7.51 18.36 -8.95
N VAL A 128 6.71 19.41 -9.17
CA VAL A 128 5.29 19.26 -9.53
C VAL A 128 5.21 18.59 -10.88
N GLN A 129 4.31 17.63 -10.98
CA GLN A 129 3.97 16.90 -12.18
C GLN A 129 2.58 17.34 -12.66
N GLU A 130 2.29 17.18 -13.94
CA GLU A 130 0.98 17.45 -14.50
C GLU A 130 0.62 16.37 -15.52
N GLU A 131 -0.60 15.82 -15.39
CA GLU A 131 -1.16 14.93 -16.40
C GLU A 131 -2.63 15.31 -16.62
N LYS A 132 -3.04 15.49 -17.88
CA LYS A 132 -4.43 15.81 -18.26
C LYS A 132 -5.00 17.04 -17.52
N GLY A 133 -4.16 18.05 -17.28
CA GLY A 133 -4.55 19.27 -16.56
C GLY A 133 -4.71 19.10 -15.05
N VAL A 134 -4.30 17.95 -14.49
CA VAL A 134 -4.28 17.70 -13.05
C VAL A 134 -2.84 17.76 -12.55
N THR A 135 -2.56 18.73 -11.68
CA THR A 135 -1.25 18.88 -11.04
C THR A 135 -1.15 18.04 -9.78
N TYR A 136 0.02 17.42 -9.57
CA TYR A 136 0.29 16.61 -8.40
C TYR A 136 1.77 16.62 -8.03
N LYS A 137 2.11 16.23 -6.81
CA LYS A 137 3.50 16.04 -6.37
C LYS A 137 3.64 14.80 -5.49
N PHE A 138 4.85 14.27 -5.40
CA PHE A 138 5.17 13.13 -4.55
C PHE A 138 5.75 13.61 -3.22
N GLU A 139 5.19 13.10 -2.13
CA GLU A 139 5.66 13.33 -0.77
C GLU A 139 5.95 11.98 -0.09
N VAL A 140 6.99 11.93 0.72
CA VAL A 140 7.30 10.78 1.55
C VAL A 140 7.30 11.22 3.00
N TYR A 141 6.40 10.64 3.80
CA TYR A 141 6.39 10.80 5.24
C TYR A 141 7.02 9.58 5.89
N GLU A 142 7.69 9.79 7.02
CA GLU A 142 8.28 8.74 7.83
C GLU A 142 7.75 8.87 9.26
N LYS A 143 7.29 7.77 9.85
CA LYS A 143 6.84 7.75 11.24
C LYS A 143 8.06 7.99 12.14
N ASN A 144 7.93 8.94 13.07
CA ASN A 144 8.87 9.16 14.15
C ASN A 144 8.88 7.92 15.06
N ASP A 145 10.07 7.48 15.47
CA ASP A 145 10.23 6.41 16.46
C ASP A 145 9.64 6.80 17.83
#